data_AF-A0A962YSL9-F1
#
_entry.id   AF-A0A962YSL9-F1
#
_cell.length_a   1.000
_cell.length_b   1.000
_cell.length_c   1.000
_cell.angle_alpha   90.00
_cell.angle_beta   90.00
_cell.angle_gamma   90.00
#
_symmetry.space_group_name_H-M   'P 1'
#
loop_
_entity.id
_entity.type
_entity.pdbx_description
1 polymer ?
#
loop_
_entity_poly.entity_id
_entity_poly.type
_entity_poly.pdbx_seq_one_letter_code
_entity_poly.pdbx_strand_id
1 'polypeptide(L)' 'HGVLHLLGYDHQHESHAETMETLEIRILTGLGYPDPYGDPQDRS' A
#
# COMPACT_ATOMS: atom_id res chain seq x y z
N HIS A 1 -2.86 -5.25 3.37
CA HIS A 1 -1.84 -5.06 4.40
C HIS A 1 -1.25 -6.37 4.96
N GLY A 2 -1.96 -7.11 5.83
CA GLY A 2 -1.37 -8.26 6.55
C GLY A 2 -0.80 -9.38 5.67
N VAL A 3 -1.43 -9.67 4.53
CA VAL A 3 -0.90 -10.62 3.54
C VAL A 3 0.45 -10.17 2.96
N LEU A 4 0.63 -8.86 2.74
CA LEU A 4 1.90 -8.33 2.24
C LEU A 4 3.02 -8.50 3.28
N HIS A 5 2.73 -8.32 4.57
CA HIS A 5 3.68 -8.64 5.63
C HIS A 5 4.05 -10.12 5.67
N LEU A 6 3.08 -11.03 5.50
CA LEU A 6 3.35 -12.47 5.43
C LEU A 6 4.22 -12.85 4.21
N LEU A 7 4.17 -12.06 3.14
CA LEU A 7 5.00 -12.22 1.95
C LEU A 7 6.38 -11.52 2.08
N GLY A 8 6.67 -10.90 3.21
CA GLY A 8 7.96 -10.26 3.50
C GLY A 8 8.07 -8.79 3.11
N TYR A 9 6.97 -8.14 2.74
CA TYR A 9 6.94 -6.68 2.59
C TYR A 9 6.86 -6.01 3.97
N ASP A 10 7.60 -4.93 4.15
CA ASP A 10 7.53 -4.08 5.34
C ASP A 10 7.35 -2.62 4.94
N HIS A 11 7.07 -1.77 5.93
CA HIS A 11 6.99 -0.32 5.76
C HIS A 11 7.84 0.40 6.83
N GLN A 12 8.90 -0.24 7.34
CA GLN A 12 9.73 0.36 8.38
C GLN A 12 10.60 1.51 7.88
N HIS A 13 10.88 1.51 6.57
CA HIS A 13 11.58 2.56 5.85
C HIS A 13 10.68 3.11 4.75
N GLU A 14 10.83 4.38 4.42
CA GLU A 14 10.01 5.08 3.41
C GLU A 14 9.98 4.36 2.06
N SER A 15 11.14 3.92 1.55
CA SER A 15 11.22 3.20 0.28
C SER A 15 10.52 1.82 0.29
N HIS A 16 10.53 1.15 1.44
CA HIS A 16 9.80 -0.11 1.63
C HIS A 16 8.30 0.14 1.75
N ALA A 17 7.92 1.20 2.48
CA ALA A 17 6.54 1.64 2.62
C ALA A 17 5.94 1.96 1.25
N GLU A 18 6.58 2.81 0.44
CA GLU A 18 6.09 3.15 -0.90
C GLU A 18 5.85 1.90 -1.77
N THR A 19 6.76 0.92 -1.69
CA THR A 19 6.62 -0.35 -2.41
C THR A 19 5.41 -1.15 -1.92
N MET A 20 5.28 -1.31 -0.59
CA MET A 20 4.20 -2.06 0.03
C MET A 20 2.83 -1.40 -0.23
N GLU A 21 2.76 -0.07 -0.10
CA GLU A 21 1.56 0.73 -0.30
C GLU A 21 1.11 0.69 -1.77
N THR A 22 2.05 0.82 -2.72
CA THR A 22 1.73 0.69 -4.15
C THR A 22 1.11 -0.66 -4.47
N LEU A 23 1.62 -1.75 -3.87
CA LEU A 23 1.05 -3.09 -4.04
C LEU A 23 -0.33 -3.20 -3.40
N GLU A 24 -0.50 -2.66 -2.20
CA GLU A 24 -1.79 -2.65 -1.49
C GLU A 24 -2.86 -1.91 -2.30
N ILE A 25 -2.53 -0.74 -2.85
CA ILE A 25 -3.42 0.04 -3.73
C ILE A 25 -3.80 -0.77 -4.96
N ARG A 26 -2.82 -1.33 -5.68
CA ARG A 26 -3.09 -2.13 -6.90
C ARG A 26 -3.97 -3.34 -6.63
N ILE A 27 -3.79 -4.02 -5.50
CA ILE A 27 -4.60 -5.17 -5.12
C ILE A 27 -6.02 -4.75 -4.79
N LEU A 28 -6.20 -3.73 -3.95
CA LEU A 28 -7.52 -3.28 -3.49
C LEU A 28 -8.34 -2.68 -4.64
N THR A 29 -7.72 -1.83 -5.46
CA THR A 29 -8.36 -1.26 -6.66
C THR A 29 -8.76 -2.34 -7.67
N GLY A 30 -7.90 -3.34 -7.88
CA GLY A 30 -8.21 -4.50 -8.72
C GLY A 30 -9.38 -5.35 -8.20
N LEU A 31 -9.65 -5.31 -6.89
CA LEU A 31 -10.79 -5.96 -6.25
C LEU A 31 -12.04 -5.05 -6.16
N GLY A 32 -11.96 -3.82 -6.67
CA GLY A 32 -13.06 -2.85 -6.65
C GLY A 32 -13.18 -2.04 -5.36
N TYR A 33 -12.19 -2.12 -4.47
CA TYR A 33 -12.12 -1.27 -3.27
C TYR A 33 -11.41 0.05 -3.60
N PRO A 34 -11.80 1.16 -2.95
CA PRO A 34 -11.10 2.43 -3.09
C PRO A 34 -9.68 2.35 -2.50
N ASP A 35 -8.83 3.29 -2.91
CA ASP A 35 -7.49 3.47 -2.34
C ASP A 35 -7.58 3.72 -0.82
N PRO A 36 -6.97 2.88 0.02
CA PRO A 36 -7.03 3.03 1.48
C PRO A 36 -6.17 4.18 2.01
N TYR A 37 -5.25 4.73 1.22
CA TYR A 37 -4.35 5.81 1.59
C TYR A 37 -4.85 7.20 1.18
N GLY A 38 -6.03 7.28 0.55
CA GLY A 38 -6.63 8.53 0.11
C GLY A 38 -6.01 9.09 -1.16
N ASP A 39 -6.11 10.42 -1.35
CA ASP A 39 -5.51 11.09 -2.50
C ASP A 39 -3.98 11.21 -2.27
N PRO A 40 -3.13 10.78 -3.21
CA PRO A 40 -1.68 11.00 -3.14
C PRO A 40 -1.29 12.47 -2.88
N GLN A 41 -2.16 13.43 -3.21
CA GLN A 41 -1.96 14.87 -2.95
C GLN A 41 -2.10 15.26 -1.47
N ASP A 42 -2.72 14.42 -0.63
CA ASP A 42 -2.97 14.69 0.80
C ASP A 42 -1.88 14.10 1.71
N ARG A 43 -0.84 13.50 1.13
CA ARG A 43 0.34 12.99 1.83
C ARG A 43 1.38 14.11 2.02
N SER A 44 1.04 15.14 2.81
CA SER A 44 1.93 16.26 3.17
C SER A 44 2.60 16.10 4.53
#